data_AF-A0A844MX01-F1
#
_entry.id   AF-A0A844MX01-F1
#
_cell.length_a   1.000
_cell.length_b   1.000
_cell.length_c   1.000
_cell.angle_alpha   90.00
_cell.angle_beta   90.00
_cell.angle_gamma   90.00
#
_symmetry.space_group_name_H-M   'P 1'
#
loop_
_entity.id
_entity.type
_entity.pdbx_description
1 polymer ?
#
loop_
_entity_poly.entity_id
_entity_poly.type
_entity_poly.pdbx_seq_one_letter_code
_entity_poly.pdbx_strand_id
1 'polypeptide(L)'
;MSRLYHCPSSHPSPHKTCTACGCDRVNFIHLQPPSPHFGCYRCAECDRFRGWTEKSANREKREQLQRALAQLLESSSLTSWEKNFLLGIQNQRKLSPKQLEKLQSIFALKGGR
;
A
#
# COMPACT_ATOMS: atom_id res chain seq x y z
N MET A 1 5.73 28.52 -7.66
CA MET A 1 5.12 28.54 -6.31
C MET A 1 4.66 27.13 -5.96
N SER A 2 5.58 26.30 -5.43
CA SER A 2 5.29 24.92 -5.05
C SER A 2 4.78 24.91 -3.61
N ARG A 3 3.48 24.66 -3.41
CA ARG A 3 2.93 24.38 -2.09
C ARG A 3 3.45 23.01 -1.64
N LEU A 4 4.59 23.01 -0.96
CA LEU A 4 5.02 21.88 -0.15
C LEU A 4 3.97 21.73 0.96
N TYR A 5 3.11 20.73 0.84
CA TYR A 5 2.24 20.29 1.92
C TYR A 5 3.13 19.84 3.09
N HIS A 6 3.45 20.77 3.98
CA HIS A 6 4.00 20.45 5.29
C HIS A 6 2.88 19.72 6.04
N CYS A 7 3.03 18.41 6.19
CA CYS A 7 2.19 17.65 7.10
C CYS A 7 2.69 17.95 8.52
N PRO A 8 1.91 18.65 9.37
CA PRO A 8 2.31 18.87 10.75
C PRO A 8 2.48 17.51 11.42
N SER A 9 3.64 17.29 12.02
CA SER A 9 4.12 16.02 12.59
C SER A 9 3.27 15.47 13.74
N SER A 10 2.15 16.09 14.07
CA SER A 10 1.08 15.55 14.91
C SER A 10 0.14 14.67 14.08
N HIS A 11 0.68 13.67 13.38
CA HIS A 11 -0.17 12.67 12.75
C HIS A 11 -0.88 11.89 13.86
N PRO A 12 -2.22 11.91 13.92
CA PRO A 12 -2.93 11.08 14.87
C PRO A 12 -2.60 9.62 14.48
N SER A 13 -2.05 8.91 15.45
CA SER A 13 -1.74 7.48 15.33
C SER A 13 -2.96 6.70 15.79
N PRO A 14 -3.44 5.72 15.00
CA PRO A 14 -4.57 4.90 15.41
C PRO A 14 -4.25 4.08 16.67
N HIS A 15 -2.96 3.88 16.99
CA HIS A 15 -2.50 3.03 18.08
C HIS A 15 -2.34 3.74 19.44
N LYS A 16 -2.57 5.05 19.51
CA LYS A 16 -2.54 5.78 20.80
C LYS A 16 -3.89 5.69 21.53
N THR A 17 -3.95 6.01 22.81
CA THR A 17 -5.24 6.22 23.49
C THR A 17 -5.90 7.51 23.01
N CYS A 18 -7.23 7.56 22.99
CA CYS A 18 -7.98 8.73 22.57
C CYS A 18 -7.80 9.84 23.61
N THR A 19 -7.36 11.01 23.18
CA THR A 19 -7.16 12.16 24.09
C THR A 19 -8.46 12.77 24.63
N ALA A 20 -9.62 12.43 24.05
CA ALA A 20 -10.91 12.91 24.52
C ALA A 20 -11.55 12.00 25.57
N CYS A 21 -11.51 10.69 25.36
CA CYS A 21 -12.26 9.72 26.17
C CYS A 21 -11.41 8.58 26.75
N GLY A 22 -10.08 8.58 26.54
CA GLY A 22 -9.18 7.54 27.03
C GLY A 22 -9.23 6.21 26.27
N CYS A 23 -10.23 5.98 25.42
CA CYS A 23 -10.41 4.74 24.67
C CYS A 23 -9.26 4.44 23.69
N ASP A 24 -8.81 3.21 23.65
CA ASP A 24 -7.79 2.66 22.74
C ASP A 24 -8.40 2.00 21.49
N ARG A 25 -9.70 1.69 21.50
CA ARG A 25 -10.42 1.07 20.37
C ARG A 25 -10.68 2.06 19.24
N VAL A 26 -10.55 1.56 18.01
CA VAL A 26 -10.79 2.33 16.78
C VAL A 26 -11.70 1.58 15.81
N ASN A 27 -12.54 2.33 15.11
CA ASN A 27 -13.35 1.87 13.99
C ASN A 27 -12.73 2.37 12.68
N PHE A 28 -12.63 1.49 11.68
CA PHE A 28 -12.26 1.89 10.33
C PHE A 28 -13.49 2.38 9.57
N ILE A 29 -13.45 3.60 9.07
CA ILE A 29 -14.53 4.24 8.35
C ILE A 29 -14.16 4.39 6.87
N HIS A 30 -15.04 3.89 6.01
CA HIS A 30 -15.00 4.16 4.58
C HIS A 30 -15.56 5.56 4.34
N LEU A 31 -14.74 6.46 3.78
CA LEU A 31 -15.18 7.80 3.42
C LEU A 31 -16.37 7.76 2.43
N GLN A 32 -17.26 8.74 2.51
CA GLN A 32 -18.30 8.99 1.52
C GLN A 32 -18.04 10.37 0.89
N PRO A 33 -17.85 10.48 -0.44
CA PRO A 33 -17.83 9.38 -1.41
C PRO A 33 -16.62 8.43 -1.18
N PRO A 34 -16.75 7.14 -1.56
CA PRO A 34 -15.70 6.14 -1.33
C PRO A 34 -14.39 6.51 -2.01
N SER A 35 -13.42 6.96 -1.21
CA SER A 35 -12.04 7.14 -1.69
C SER A 35 -11.46 5.78 -2.08
N PRO A 36 -10.95 5.57 -3.30
CA PRO A 36 -10.41 4.28 -3.72
C PRO A 36 -9.12 3.90 -2.95
N HIS A 37 -8.45 4.88 -2.34
CA HIS A 37 -7.11 4.70 -1.78
C HIS A 37 -7.09 4.66 -0.25
N PHE A 38 -7.90 5.48 0.40
CA PHE A 38 -7.78 5.74 1.84
C PHE A 38 -9.12 5.58 2.57
N GLY A 39 -9.04 5.22 3.84
CA GLY A 39 -10.09 5.42 4.82
C GLY A 39 -9.50 6.03 6.08
N CYS A 40 -10.31 6.22 7.12
CA CYS A 40 -9.84 6.77 8.38
C CYS A 40 -10.17 5.88 9.56
N TYR A 41 -9.32 5.94 10.58
CA TYR A 41 -9.67 5.44 11.90
C TYR A 41 -10.38 6.53 12.69
N ARG A 42 -11.47 6.17 13.35
CA ARG A 42 -12.18 7.01 14.33
C ARG A 42 -12.27 6.26 15.65
N CYS A 43 -12.31 6.99 16.76
CA CYS A 43 -12.47 6.38 18.08
C CYS A 43 -13.80 5.63 18.15
N ALA A 44 -13.81 4.43 18.73
CA ALA A 44 -15.03 3.65 18.84
C ALA A 44 -16.11 4.29 19.72
N GLU A 45 -15.73 5.12 20.70
CA GLU A 45 -16.65 5.71 21.67
C GLU A 45 -17.11 7.11 21.28
N CYS A 46 -16.15 8.00 20.97
CA CYS A 46 -16.43 9.43 20.76
C CYS A 46 -16.36 9.84 19.29
N ASP A 47 -16.16 8.89 18.37
CA ASP A 47 -16.05 9.10 16.93
C ASP A 47 -14.96 10.12 16.52
N ARG A 48 -14.01 10.45 17.41
CA ARG A 48 -12.95 11.41 17.10
C ARG A 48 -11.99 10.84 16.08
N PHE A 49 -11.60 11.65 15.09
CA PHE A 49 -10.65 11.26 14.05
C PHE A 49 -9.29 10.85 14.66
N ARG A 50 -8.79 9.67 14.26
CA ARG A 50 -7.57 9.04 14.76
C ARG A 50 -6.47 8.89 13.71
N GLY A 51 -6.75 9.17 12.44
CA GLY A 51 -5.75 9.14 11.38
C GLY A 51 -6.25 8.54 10.08
N TRP A 52 -5.51 8.83 9.01
CA TRP A 52 -5.71 8.23 7.70
C TRP A 52 -4.98 6.89 7.61
N THR A 53 -5.57 5.92 6.93
CA THR A 53 -4.90 4.64 6.60
C THR A 53 -5.20 4.23 5.17
N GLU A 54 -4.26 3.52 4.55
CA GLU A 54 -4.54 2.80 3.30
C GLU A 54 -5.62 1.75 3.56
N LYS A 55 -6.51 1.55 2.58
CA LYS A 55 -7.46 0.43 2.60
C LYS A 55 -6.71 -0.90 2.63
N SER A 56 -7.18 -1.86 3.43
CA SER A 56 -6.61 -3.21 3.54
C SER A 56 -6.39 -3.86 2.17
N ALA A 57 -7.37 -3.75 1.27
CA ALA A 57 -7.29 -4.30 -0.09
C ALA A 57 -6.08 -3.76 -0.90
N ASN A 58 -5.69 -2.50 -0.71
CA ASN A 58 -4.52 -1.93 -1.40
C ASN A 58 -3.21 -2.44 -0.79
N ARG A 59 -3.18 -2.65 0.53
CA ARG A 59 -2.04 -3.26 1.22
C ARG A 59 -1.88 -4.73 0.80
N GLU A 60 -2.96 -5.50 0.80
CA GLU A 60 -2.96 -6.91 0.38
C GLU A 60 -2.48 -7.08 -1.07
N LYS A 61 -2.97 -6.25 -2.00
CA LYS A 61 -2.50 -6.26 -3.40
C LYS A 61 -0.99 -6.01 -3.50
N ARG A 62 -0.46 -5.09 -2.69
CA ARG A 62 0.98 -4.81 -2.65
C ARG A 62 1.77 -5.99 -2.09
N GLU A 63 1.30 -6.59 -0.99
CA GLU A 63 1.95 -7.75 -0.38
C GLU A 63 1.90 -8.99 -1.29
N GLN A 64 0.79 -9.21 -2.01
CA GLN A 64 0.68 -10.26 -3.02
C GLN A 64 1.66 -10.03 -4.17
N LEU A 65 1.72 -8.81 -4.69
CA LEU A 65 2.66 -8.43 -5.75
C LEU A 65 4.12 -8.64 -5.30
N GLN A 66 4.48 -8.23 -4.09
CA GLN A 66 5.83 -8.42 -3.56
C GLN A 66 6.20 -9.91 -3.41
N ARG A 67 5.28 -10.74 -2.92
CA ARG A 67 5.47 -12.19 -2.84
C ARG A 67 5.68 -12.80 -4.23
N ALA A 68 4.83 -12.43 -5.19
CA ALA A 68 4.94 -12.92 -6.56
C ALA A 68 6.26 -12.49 -7.21
N LEU A 69 6.72 -11.26 -6.97
CA LEU A 69 8.01 -10.77 -7.46
C LEU A 69 9.18 -11.54 -6.86
N ALA A 70 9.14 -11.84 -5.55
CA ALA A 70 10.17 -12.64 -4.88
C ALA A 70 10.26 -14.05 -5.48
N GLN A 71 9.13 -14.72 -5.66
CA GLN A 71 9.05 -16.03 -6.32
C GLN A 71 9.59 -15.99 -7.75
N LEU A 72 9.24 -14.95 -8.51
CA LEU A 72 9.69 -14.81 -9.88
C LEU A 72 11.21 -14.63 -9.97
N LEU A 73 11.81 -13.88 -9.05
CA LEU A 73 13.26 -13.64 -8.98
C LEU A 73 14.08 -14.90 -8.67
N GLU A 74 13.46 -15.93 -8.06
CA GLU A 74 14.07 -17.24 -7.82
C GLU A 74 14.10 -18.12 -9.08
N SER A 75 13.34 -17.76 -10.12
CA SER A 75 13.29 -18.53 -11.37
C SER A 75 14.61 -18.43 -12.15
N SER A 76 15.21 -19.58 -12.45
CA SER A 76 16.41 -19.70 -13.30
C SER A 76 16.15 -19.37 -14.78
N SER A 77 14.88 -19.23 -15.17
CA SER A 77 14.46 -18.98 -16.56
C SER A 77 14.43 -17.51 -16.95
N LEU A 78 14.79 -16.61 -16.04
CA LEU A 78 14.87 -15.18 -16.28
C LEU A 78 16.15 -14.81 -17.02
N THR A 79 16.00 -13.96 -18.03
CA THR A 79 17.14 -13.30 -18.67
C THR A 79 17.77 -12.27 -17.73
N SER A 80 19.03 -11.90 -17.97
CA SER A 80 19.72 -10.85 -17.22
C SER A 80 18.96 -9.53 -17.21
N TRP A 81 18.32 -9.19 -18.34
CA TRP A 81 17.51 -7.99 -18.47
C TRP A 81 16.24 -8.07 -17.61
N GLU A 82 15.49 -9.18 -17.66
CA GLU A 82 14.27 -9.36 -16.85
C GLU A 82 14.60 -9.31 -15.36
N LYS A 83 15.69 -9.98 -14.94
CA LYS A 83 16.14 -9.96 -13.54
C LYS A 83 16.44 -8.53 -13.07
N ASN A 84 17.17 -7.75 -13.86
CA ASN A 84 17.46 -6.35 -13.54
C ASN A 84 16.20 -5.48 -13.51
N PHE A 85 15.26 -5.69 -14.44
CA PHE A 85 13.97 -5.02 -14.44
C PHE A 85 13.18 -5.32 -13.16
N LEU A 86 13.07 -6.59 -12.77
CA LEU A 86 12.34 -7.03 -11.57
C LEU A 86 12.97 -6.47 -10.28
N LEU A 87 14.30 -6.50 -10.16
CA LEU A 87 15.02 -5.88 -9.04
C LEU A 87 14.77 -4.37 -8.96
N GLY A 88 14.71 -3.69 -10.12
CA GLY A 88 14.43 -2.24 -10.18
C GLY A 88 13.01 -1.86 -9.75
N ILE A 89 12.04 -2.77 -9.88
CA ILE A 89 10.64 -2.51 -9.50
C ILE A 89 10.23 -3.08 -8.13
N GLN A 90 11.01 -3.99 -7.54
CA GLN A 90 10.70 -4.69 -6.28
C GLN A 90 10.39 -3.74 -5.11
N ASN A 91 11.13 -2.64 -5.01
CA ASN A 91 11.01 -1.68 -3.93
C ASN A 91 10.11 -0.47 -4.28
N GLN A 92 9.46 -0.48 -5.45
CA GLN A 92 8.60 0.61 -5.86
C GLN A 92 7.23 0.49 -5.22
N ARG A 93 6.80 1.56 -4.54
CA ARG A 93 5.45 1.63 -3.94
C ARG A 93 4.34 1.59 -4.99
N LYS A 94 4.62 2.08 -6.19
CA LYS A 94 3.67 2.15 -7.30
C LYS A 94 4.40 1.88 -8.61
N LEU A 95 3.84 0.99 -9.42
CA LEU A 95 4.27 0.73 -10.78
C LEU A 95 3.52 1.65 -11.75
N SER A 96 4.21 2.14 -12.77
CA SER A 96 3.57 2.75 -13.92
C SER A 96 2.79 1.71 -14.73
N PRO A 97 1.79 2.12 -15.54
CA PRO A 97 1.04 1.20 -16.40
C PRO A 97 1.95 0.34 -17.29
N LYS A 98 2.97 0.94 -17.91
CA LYS A 98 3.94 0.21 -18.74
C LYS A 98 4.77 -0.82 -17.97
N GLN A 99 5.18 -0.49 -16.73
CA GLN A 99 5.89 -1.46 -15.89
C GLN A 99 4.97 -2.61 -15.48
N LEU A 100 3.69 -2.33 -15.23
CA LEU A 100 2.69 -3.33 -14.86
C LEU A 100 2.39 -4.28 -16.04
N GLU A 101 2.20 -3.74 -17.25
CA GLU A 101 2.06 -4.52 -18.48
C GLU A 101 3.28 -5.40 -18.71
N LYS A 102 4.49 -4.84 -18.56
CA LYS A 102 5.71 -5.62 -18.76
C LYS A 102 5.85 -6.71 -17.71
N LEU A 103 5.54 -6.41 -16.45
CA LEU A 103 5.55 -7.40 -15.38
C LEU A 103 4.55 -8.53 -15.64
N GLN A 104 3.33 -8.20 -16.06
CA GLN A 104 2.32 -9.19 -16.44
C GLN A 104 2.79 -10.09 -17.58
N SER A 105 3.47 -9.54 -18.60
CA SER A 105 4.03 -10.34 -19.69
C SER A 105 5.10 -11.33 -19.21
N ILE A 106 5.95 -10.92 -18.25
CA ILE A 106 6.97 -11.80 -17.69
C ILE A 106 6.29 -12.90 -16.85
N PHE A 107 5.29 -12.55 -16.04
CA PHE A 107 4.51 -13.54 -15.28
C PHE A 107 3.82 -14.56 -16.18
N ALA A 108 3.19 -14.13 -17.28
CA ALA A 108 2.53 -15.03 -18.21
C ALA A 108 3.51 -16.01 -18.86
N LEU A 109 4.74 -15.58 -19.13
CA LEU A 109 5.77 -16.41 -19.78
C LEU A 109 6.54 -17.31 -18.81
N LYS A 110 6.69 -16.90 -17.54
CA LYS A 110 7.65 -17.49 -16.59
C LYS A 110 7.05 -17.94 -15.27
N GLY A 111 5.90 -17.38 -14.89
CA GLY A 111 5.19 -17.63 -13.62
C GLY A 111 4.18 -18.78 -13.68
N GLY A 112 4.09 -19.50 -14.80
CA GLY A 112 3.29 -20.71 -14.92
C GLY A 112 4.12 -21.96 -14.60
N ARG A 113 4.42 -22.20 -13.32
CA ARG A 113 4.77 -23.52 -12.78
C ARG A 113 4.31 -23.63 -11.33
#